data_AF-A0A1H3S0Y4-F1
#
_entry.id   AF-A0A1H3S0Y4-F1
#
_cell.length_a   1.000
_cell.length_b   1.000
_cell.length_c   1.000
_cell.angle_alpha   90.00
_cell.angle_beta   90.00
_cell.angle_gamma   90.00
#
_symmetry.space_group_name_H-M   'P 1'
#
loop_
_entity.id
_entity.type
_entity.pdbx_description
1 polymer ?
#
loop_
_entity_poly.entity_id
_entity_poly.type
_entity_poly.pdbx_seq_one_letter_code
_entity_poly.pdbx_strand_id
1 'polypeptide(L)'
;MNGNKLLSAFSYWSIFFAPLLFPIIVWIFGDSETKAHAKKALWTHIIPSIAAFISMIVLGIMGLGSNEPDVTLGIGAIITVCICGIISLYFFIWNIIKGIQVMKS
;
A
#
# COMPACT_ATOMS: atom_id res chain seq x y z
N MET A 1 -15.28 -0.41 -23.70
CA MET A 1 -14.84 -0.49 -22.28
C MET A 1 -15.67 0.51 -21.49
N ASN A 2 -16.29 0.11 -20.37
CA ASN A 2 -17.00 1.07 -19.52
C ASN A 2 -15.96 1.90 -18.75
N GLY A 3 -15.95 3.22 -18.95
CA GLY A 3 -14.97 4.13 -18.33
C GLY A 3 -14.95 4.03 -16.79
N ASN A 4 -16.10 3.73 -16.19
CA ASN A 4 -16.25 3.62 -14.74
C ASN A 4 -15.56 2.35 -14.19
N LYS A 5 -15.58 1.24 -14.96
CA LYS A 5 -14.83 0.03 -14.60
C LYS A 5 -13.33 0.25 -14.67
N LEU A 6 -12.87 0.97 -15.69
CA LEU A 6 -11.46 1.31 -15.84
C LEU A 6 -10.98 2.19 -14.68
N LEU A 7 -11.70 3.26 -14.35
CA LEU A 7 -11.36 4.17 -13.25
C LEU A 7 -11.37 3.47 -11.89
N SER A 8 -12.33 2.55 -11.68
CA SER A 8 -12.40 1.70 -10.49
C SER A 8 -11.20 0.75 -10.39
N ALA A 9 -10.80 0.11 -11.49
CA ALA A 9 -9.63 -0.76 -11.52
C ALA A 9 -8.32 0.01 -11.28
N PHE A 10 -8.17 1.19 -11.89
CA PHE A 10 -7.03 2.07 -11.64
C PHE A 10 -6.95 2.54 -10.19
N SER A 11 -8.08 2.64 -9.48
CA SER A 11 -8.03 2.95 -8.05
C SER A 11 -7.23 1.91 -7.30
N TYR A 12 -7.39 0.62 -7.59
CA TYR A 12 -6.55 -0.44 -7.00
C TYR A 12 -5.13 -0.47 -7.58
N TRP A 13 -4.95 -0.30 -8.89
CA TRP A 13 -3.62 -0.29 -9.50
C TRP A 13 -2.80 0.96 -9.18
N SER A 14 -3.40 1.98 -8.57
CA SER A 14 -2.64 3.13 -8.09
C SER A 14 -1.58 2.77 -7.06
N ILE A 15 -1.59 1.55 -6.50
CA ILE A 15 -0.48 1.02 -5.69
C ILE A 15 0.89 1.09 -6.39
N PHE A 16 0.93 1.10 -7.72
CA PHE A 16 2.17 1.19 -8.49
C PHE A 16 2.72 2.62 -8.66
N PHE A 17 1.90 3.67 -8.52
CA PHE A 17 2.31 5.03 -8.91
C PHE A 17 1.82 6.15 -8.00
N ALA A 18 0.61 6.05 -7.42
CA ALA A 18 0.02 7.10 -6.58
C ALA A 18 -1.00 6.52 -5.59
N PRO A 19 -0.57 5.64 -4.67
CA PRO A 19 -1.47 4.81 -3.84
C PRO A 19 -2.51 5.59 -3.04
N LEU A 20 -2.19 6.82 -2.62
CA LEU A 20 -3.12 7.65 -1.85
C LEU A 20 -3.80 8.69 -2.73
N LEU A 21 -3.03 9.43 -3.53
CA LEU A 21 -3.53 10.56 -4.30
C LEU A 21 -4.59 10.14 -5.33
N PHE A 22 -4.34 9.08 -6.08
CA PHE A 22 -5.25 8.67 -7.15
C PHE A 22 -6.60 8.17 -6.60
N PRO A 23 -6.67 7.26 -5.62
CA PRO A 23 -7.95 6.84 -5.04
C PRO A 23 -8.69 7.99 -4.37
N ILE A 24 -8.00 8.97 -3.77
CA ILE A 24 -8.65 10.16 -3.18
C ILE A 24 -9.36 10.97 -4.28
N ILE A 25 -8.68 11.23 -5.41
CA ILE A 25 -9.27 11.97 -6.53
C ILE A 25 -10.52 11.24 -7.05
N VAL A 26 -10.43 9.93 -7.29
CA VAL A 26 -11.58 9.13 -7.75
C VAL A 26 -12.70 9.10 -6.70
N TRP A 27 -12.36 9.05 -5.41
CA TRP A 27 -13.36 9.05 -4.34
C TRP A 27 -14.09 10.39 -4.23
N ILE A 28 -13.49 11.52 -4.60
CA ILE A 28 -14.15 12.83 -4.60
C ILE A 28 -15.02 13.00 -5.85
N PHE A 29 -14.45 12.74 -7.02
CA PHE A 29 -15.05 13.11 -8.31
C PHE A 29 -15.80 11.97 -9.02
N GLY A 30 -15.65 10.72 -8.57
CA GLY A 30 -16.29 9.55 -9.17
C GLY A 30 -17.82 9.50 -8.96
N ASP A 31 -18.46 8.65 -9.74
CA ASP A 31 -19.84 8.20 -9.51
C ASP A 31 -19.94 7.27 -8.28
N SER A 32 -21.15 6.81 -7.95
CA SER A 32 -21.39 5.99 -6.76
C SER A 32 -20.60 4.66 -6.76
N GLU A 33 -20.48 4.01 -7.92
CA GLU A 33 -19.78 2.73 -8.07
C GLU A 33 -18.26 2.92 -7.94
N THR A 34 -17.69 3.87 -8.69
CA THR A 34 -16.25 4.18 -8.67
C THR A 34 -15.80 4.67 -7.31
N LYS A 35 -16.61 5.48 -6.62
CA LYS A 35 -16.35 5.93 -5.25
C LYS A 35 -16.23 4.76 -4.27
N ALA A 36 -17.07 3.75 -4.40
CA ALA A 36 -17.02 2.58 -3.53
C ALA A 36 -15.72 1.79 -3.71
N HIS A 37 -15.23 1.65 -4.95
CA HIS A 37 -13.95 1.02 -5.26
C HIS A 37 -12.75 1.87 -4.80
N ALA A 38 -12.79 3.18 -5.04
CA ALA A 38 -11.76 4.10 -4.63
C ALA A 38 -11.56 4.13 -3.11
N LYS A 39 -12.65 4.16 -2.33
CA LYS A 39 -12.58 4.07 -0.86
C LYS A 39 -11.95 2.76 -0.39
N LYS A 40 -12.29 1.63 -1.02
CA LYS A 40 -11.71 0.32 -0.69
C LYS A 40 -10.21 0.27 -1.02
N ALA A 41 -9.83 0.74 -2.21
CA ALA A 41 -8.44 0.82 -2.64
C ALA A 41 -7.61 1.71 -1.70
N LEU A 42 -8.15 2.85 -1.29
CA LEU A 42 -7.48 3.75 -0.34
C LEU A 42 -7.16 3.03 0.98
N TRP A 43 -8.11 2.29 1.54
CA TRP A 43 -7.88 1.50 2.77
C TRP A 43 -6.81 0.43 2.59
N THR A 44 -6.83 -0.28 1.48
CA THR A 44 -5.83 -1.32 1.19
C THR A 44 -4.45 -0.74 0.84
N HIS A 45 -4.34 0.55 0.53
CA HIS A 45 -3.08 1.27 0.30
C HIS A 45 -2.53 1.93 1.56
N ILE A 46 -3.39 2.33 2.50
CA ILE A 46 -2.97 2.91 3.78
C ILE A 46 -2.18 1.89 4.59
N ILE A 47 -2.60 0.61 4.60
CA ILE A 47 -1.92 -0.43 5.39
C ILE A 47 -0.45 -0.62 4.99
N PRO A 48 -0.08 -0.85 3.70
CA PRO A 48 1.32 -0.92 3.31
C PRO A 48 2.06 0.41 3.55
N SER A 49 1.38 1.56 3.42
CA SER A 49 1.99 2.86 3.71
C SER A 49 2.36 3.00 5.20
N ILE A 50 1.47 2.58 6.10
CA ILE A 50 1.73 2.56 7.54
C ILE A 50 2.84 1.55 7.88
N ALA A 51 2.81 0.35 7.28
CA ALA A 51 3.85 -0.66 7.49
C ALA A 51 5.24 -0.13 7.09
N ALA A 52 5.34 0.54 5.94
CA ALA A 52 6.57 1.18 5.49
C ALA A 52 7.02 2.30 6.45
N PHE A 53 6.09 3.13 6.91
CA PHE A 53 6.39 4.23 7.84
C PHE A 53 6.88 3.71 9.21
N ILE A 54 6.21 2.68 9.75
CA ILE A 54 6.64 2.01 10.99
C ILE A 54 8.03 1.41 10.81
N SER A 55 8.26 0.69 9.71
CA SER A 55 9.59 0.13 9.42
C SER A 55 10.66 1.22 9.36
N MET A 56 10.39 2.35 8.71
CA MET A 56 11.32 3.48 8.64
C MET A 56 11.64 4.06 10.03
N ILE A 57 10.62 4.28 10.87
CA ILE A 57 10.81 4.81 12.23
C ILE A 57 11.64 3.85 13.06
N VAL A 58 11.29 2.56 13.07
CA VAL A 58 11.99 1.55 13.87
C VAL A 58 13.46 1.45 13.45
N LEU A 59 13.72 1.35 12.15
CA LEU A 59 15.09 1.31 11.63
C LEU A 59 15.86 2.59 11.93
N GLY A 60 15.22 3.75 11.84
CA GLY A 60 15.81 5.05 12.19
C GLY A 60 16.23 5.12 13.66
N ILE A 61 15.34 4.71 14.58
CA ILE A 61 15.63 4.68 16.03
C ILE A 61 16.79 3.71 16.33
N MET A 62 16.78 2.52 15.72
CA MET A 62 17.87 1.54 15.89
C MET A 62 19.22 2.07 15.40
N GLY A 63 19.22 2.80 14.28
CA GLY A 63 20.42 3.42 13.73
C GLY A 63 20.98 4.57 14.57
N LEU A 64 20.13 5.37 15.22
CA LEU A 64 20.57 6.49 16.08
C LEU A 64 21.20 6.03 17.41
N GLY A 65 20.83 4.84 17.91
CA GLY A 65 21.33 4.29 19.17
C GLY A 65 22.62 3.48 19.07
N SER A 66 23.16 3.28 17.86
CA SER A 66 24.33 2.44 17.62
C SER A 66 25.53 3.23 17.11
N ASN A 67 26.62 3.18 17.88
CA ASN A 67 27.92 3.74 17.46
C ASN A 67 28.73 2.74 16.62
N GLU A 68 28.42 1.44 16.74
CA GLU A 68 29.07 0.34 16.02
C GLU A 68 28.02 -0.66 15.53
N PRO A 69 28.26 -1.37 14.40
CA PRO A 69 27.33 -2.39 13.91
C PRO A 69 27.21 -3.56 14.90
N ASP A 70 26.07 -3.68 15.57
CA ASP A 70 25.74 -4.80 16.45
C ASP A 70 24.91 -5.88 15.72
N VAL A 71 25.26 -7.14 15.91
CA VAL A 71 24.59 -8.29 15.27
C VAL A 71 23.14 -8.39 15.72
N THR A 72 22.82 -8.07 16.98
CA THR A 72 21.45 -8.12 17.50
C THR A 72 20.58 -7.07 16.82
N LEU A 73 21.10 -5.85 16.66
CA LEU A 73 20.42 -4.79 15.90
C LEU A 73 20.22 -5.18 14.42
N GLY A 74 21.22 -5.81 13.80
CA GLY A 74 21.10 -6.32 12.43
C GLY A 74 19.97 -7.34 12.27
N ILE A 75 19.87 -8.31 13.19
CA ILE A 75 18.79 -9.30 13.19
C ILE A 75 17.43 -8.62 13.40
N GLY A 76 17.34 -7.68 14.33
CA GLY A 76 16.10 -6.93 14.58
C GLY A 76 15.63 -6.17 13.33
N ALA A 77 16.55 -5.50 12.64
CA ALA A 77 16.26 -4.77 11.40
C ALA A 77 15.71 -5.69 10.31
N ILE A 78 16.33 -6.87 10.12
CA ILE A 78 15.87 -7.88 9.17
C ILE A 78 14.46 -8.35 9.52
N ILE A 79 14.18 -8.65 10.79
CA ILE A 79 12.85 -9.08 11.24
C ILE A 79 11.81 -8.00 10.94
N THR A 80 12.08 -6.73 11.28
CA THR A 80 11.17 -5.61 11.01
C THR A 80 10.88 -5.48 9.52
N VAL A 81 11.91 -5.51 8.67
CA VAL A 81 11.74 -5.40 7.21
C VAL A 81 10.95 -6.60 6.66
N CYS A 82 11.24 -7.81 7.12
CA CYS A 82 10.53 -9.02 6.69
C CYS A 82 9.03 -8.95 7.04
N ILE A 83 8.69 -8.59 8.28
CA ILE A 83 7.29 -8.51 8.71
C ILE A 83 6.54 -7.43 7.92
N CYS A 84 7.09 -6.21 7.86
CA CYS A 84 6.45 -5.10 7.14
C CYS A 84 6.39 -5.37 5.63
N GLY A 85 7.43 -6.02 5.08
CA GLY A 85 7.52 -6.42 3.68
C GLY A 85 6.47 -7.47 3.31
N ILE A 86 6.25 -8.49 4.14
CA ILE A 86 5.22 -9.52 3.91
C ILE A 86 3.82 -8.89 3.92
N ILE A 87 3.53 -8.02 4.91
CA ILE A 87 2.25 -7.29 4.97
C ILE A 87 2.07 -6.46 3.70
N SER A 88 3.11 -5.73 3.30
CA SER A 88 3.06 -4.88 2.12
C SER A 88 2.86 -5.68 0.84
N LEU A 89 3.55 -6.81 0.70
CA LEU A 89 3.45 -7.72 -0.44
C LEU A 89 2.05 -8.33 -0.56
N TYR A 90 1.45 -8.73 0.57
CA TYR A 90 0.08 -9.24 0.59
C TYR A 90 -0.91 -8.20 0.03
N PHE A 91 -0.87 -6.96 0.54
CA PHE A 91 -1.76 -5.90 0.06
C PHE A 91 -1.44 -5.48 -1.37
N PHE A 92 -0.17 -5.52 -1.78
CA PHE A 92 0.25 -5.29 -3.16
C PHE A 92 -0.44 -6.26 -4.13
N ILE A 93 -0.31 -7.56 -3.88
CA ILE A 93 -0.93 -8.60 -4.70
C ILE A 93 -2.46 -8.49 -4.66
N TRP A 94 -3.03 -8.24 -3.49
CA TRP A 94 -4.48 -8.07 -3.33
C TRP A 94 -5.05 -6.96 -4.23
N ASN A 95 -4.41 -5.79 -4.25
CA ASN A 95 -4.85 -4.67 -5.08
C ASN A 95 -4.73 -4.98 -6.58
N ILE A 96 -3.67 -5.68 -7.01
CA ILE A 96 -3.54 -6.13 -8.41
C ILE A 96 -4.70 -7.04 -8.79
N ILE A 97 -4.98 -8.07 -7.98
CA ILE A 97 -6.05 -9.03 -8.23
C ILE A 97 -7.41 -8.32 -8.25
N LYS A 98 -7.66 -7.41 -7.31
CA LYS A 98 -8.92 -6.66 -7.26
C LYS A 98 -9.14 -5.78 -8.47
N GLY A 99 -8.11 -5.07 -8.95
CA GLY A 99 -8.21 -4.30 -10.18
C GLY A 99 -8.57 -5.18 -11.39
N ILE A 100 -7.96 -6.37 -11.51
CA ILE A 100 -8.29 -7.34 -12.57
C ILE A 100 -9.74 -7.85 -12.44
N GLN A 101 -10.20 -8.14 -11.21
CA GLN A 101 -11.58 -8.60 -10.97
C GLN A 101 -12.61 -7.55 -11.38
N VAL A 102 -12.37 -6.27 -11.06
CA VAL A 102 -13.26 -5.15 -11.43
C VAL A 102 -13.36 -4.97 -12.94
N MET A 103 -12.28 -5.26 -13.68
CA MET A 103 -12.31 -5.22 -15.14
C MET A 103 -13.10 -6.38 -15.77
N LYS A 104 -13.25 -7.50 -15.05
CA LYS A 104 -13.92 -8.72 -15.52
C LYS A 104 -15.39 -8.81 -15.10
N SER A 105 -15.80 -8.17 -14.01
CA SER A 105 -17.21 -7.90 -13.70
C SER A 105 -17.80 -7.00 -14.77
#